data_AF-A0A7X4EI89-F1
#
_entry.id   AF-A0A7X4EI89-F1
#
_cell.length_a   1.000
_cell.length_b   1.000
_cell.length_c   1.000
_cell.angle_alpha   90.00
_cell.angle_beta   90.00
_cell.angle_gamma   90.00
#
_symmetry.space_group_name_H-M   'P 1'
#
loop_
_entity.id
_entity.type
_entity.pdbx_description
1 polymer ?
#
loop_
_entity_poly.entity_id
_entity_poly.type
_entity_poly.pdbx_seq_one_letter_code
_entity_poly.pdbx_strand_id
1 'polypeptide(L)'
;MPVHQVSVWEAHIHAMESQWEEIAERQTRALLADWNEAMSEMRLLHDRLVSDGLWLSGPSGFLDIIGLARHENTHSRMLEWLLRPTARHGLGSGLVRRLMEHCTGQLELEPVAVREVAYSVWRNGREADLVVWGRDFTLIIENKVDAQEQDAQCDDLYENFKHEIAPLFIFLTPDGRQPFTATTPEAYRAFTALSWPEVRVMLEAALNESRPATTLADAGDVVRNYLRTLKEKFG
;
A
#
# COMPACT_ATOMS: atom_id res chain seq x y z
N MET A 1 -14.01 -51.14 -65.78
CA MET A 1 -13.99 -51.87 -64.50
C MET A 1 -15.42 -52.18 -64.09
N PRO A 2 -15.73 -53.36 -63.55
CA PRO A 2 -17.11 -53.79 -63.39
C PRO A 2 -17.75 -53.09 -62.17
N VAL A 3 -18.93 -52.51 -62.38
CA VAL A 3 -19.77 -51.77 -61.41
C VAL A 3 -19.96 -52.53 -60.09
N HIS A 4 -19.88 -53.86 -60.12
CA HIS A 4 -19.98 -54.73 -58.96
C HIS A 4 -18.81 -54.58 -57.95
N GLN A 5 -17.59 -54.27 -58.41
CA GLN A 5 -16.46 -54.01 -57.51
C GLN A 5 -16.63 -52.66 -56.80
N VAL A 6 -17.17 -51.65 -57.47
CA VAL A 6 -17.37 -50.31 -56.91
C VAL A 6 -18.36 -50.33 -55.74
N SER A 7 -19.49 -51.06 -55.87
CA SER A 7 -20.49 -51.16 -54.78
C SER A 7 -19.97 -51.88 -53.52
N VAL A 8 -19.06 -52.85 -53.69
CA VAL A 8 -18.44 -53.56 -52.56
C VAL A 8 -17.44 -52.65 -51.85
N TRP A 9 -16.71 -51.81 -52.61
CA TRP A 9 -15.82 -50.81 -52.05
C TRP A 9 -16.57 -49.70 -51.32
N GLU A 10 -17.69 -49.22 -51.85
CA GLU A 10 -18.54 -48.22 -51.18
C GLU A 10 -19.08 -48.74 -49.84
N ALA A 11 -19.59 -49.99 -49.81
CA ALA A 11 -20.02 -50.62 -48.56
C ALA A 11 -18.87 -50.81 -47.55
N HIS A 12 -17.66 -51.12 -48.04
CA HIS A 12 -16.48 -51.24 -47.18
C HIS A 12 -16.05 -49.89 -46.59
N ILE A 13 -16.06 -48.83 -47.40
CA ILE A 13 -15.74 -47.47 -46.94
C ILE A 13 -16.74 -47.02 -45.88
N HIS A 14 -18.04 -47.24 -46.08
CA HIS A 14 -19.06 -46.86 -45.09
C HIS A 14 -18.93 -47.64 -43.78
N ALA A 15 -18.56 -48.92 -43.85
CA ALA A 15 -18.26 -49.72 -42.67
C ALA A 15 -17.01 -49.20 -41.93
N MET A 16 -15.96 -48.79 -42.67
CA MET A 16 -14.77 -48.18 -42.09
C MET A 16 -15.04 -46.81 -41.46
N GLU A 17 -15.88 -45.97 -42.08
CA GLU A 17 -16.32 -44.69 -41.52
C GLU A 17 -17.10 -44.89 -40.22
N SER A 18 -18.03 -45.85 -40.19
CA SER A 18 -18.80 -46.18 -38.98
C SER A 18 -17.89 -46.69 -37.86
N GLN A 19 -16.92 -47.55 -38.18
CA GLN A 19 -15.91 -48.02 -37.22
C GLN A 19 -15.01 -46.88 -36.72
N TRP A 20 -14.63 -45.95 -37.59
CA TRP A 20 -13.84 -44.79 -37.24
C TRP A 20 -14.59 -43.83 -36.32
N GLU A 21 -15.88 -43.56 -36.59
CA GLU A 21 -16.75 -42.77 -35.72
C GLU A 21 -16.88 -43.39 -34.32
N GLU A 22 -17.10 -44.70 -34.23
CA GLU A 22 -17.15 -45.40 -32.94
C GLU A 22 -15.83 -45.31 -32.15
N ILE A 23 -14.69 -45.42 -32.85
CA ILE A 23 -13.36 -45.28 -32.23
C ILE A 23 -13.16 -43.83 -31.74
N ALA A 24 -13.50 -42.83 -32.57
CA ALA A 24 -13.37 -41.42 -32.24
C ALA A 24 -14.26 -41.02 -31.05
N GLU A 25 -15.51 -41.49 -31.01
CA GLU A 25 -16.42 -41.26 -29.87
C GLU A 25 -15.91 -41.92 -28.58
N ARG A 26 -15.34 -43.12 -28.69
CA ARG A 26 -14.80 -43.85 -27.53
C ARG A 26 -13.57 -43.15 -26.97
N GLN A 27 -12.65 -42.71 -27.85
CA GLN A 27 -11.50 -41.92 -27.46
C GLN A 27 -11.90 -40.58 -26.84
N THR A 28 -12.89 -39.89 -27.43
CA THR A 28 -13.43 -38.64 -26.90
C THR A 28 -14.05 -38.84 -25.52
N ARG A 29 -14.85 -39.90 -25.32
CA ARG A 29 -15.42 -40.25 -24.02
C ARG A 29 -14.37 -40.58 -22.97
N ALA A 30 -13.35 -41.35 -23.34
CA ALA A 30 -12.24 -41.68 -22.44
C ALA A 30 -11.48 -40.40 -22.02
N LEU A 31 -11.13 -39.55 -22.98
CA LEU A 31 -10.48 -38.27 -22.71
C LEU A 31 -11.33 -37.39 -21.76
N LEU A 32 -12.63 -37.27 -22.02
CA LEU A 32 -13.54 -36.52 -21.14
C LEU A 32 -13.64 -37.12 -19.74
N ALA A 33 -13.60 -38.45 -19.60
CA ALA A 33 -13.61 -39.12 -18.30
C ALA A 33 -12.32 -38.81 -17.51
N ASP A 34 -11.15 -38.94 -18.15
CA ASP A 34 -9.85 -38.62 -17.56
C ASP A 34 -9.81 -37.14 -17.12
N TRP A 35 -10.32 -36.22 -17.95
CA TRP A 35 -10.43 -34.81 -17.60
C TRP A 35 -11.37 -34.56 -16.42
N ASN A 36 -12.52 -35.24 -16.36
CA ASN A 36 -13.46 -35.11 -15.24
C ASN A 36 -12.86 -35.65 -13.93
N GLU A 37 -12.12 -36.76 -13.99
CA GLU A 37 -11.40 -37.31 -12.83
C GLU A 37 -10.34 -36.32 -12.35
N ALA A 38 -9.46 -35.84 -13.24
CA ALA A 38 -8.45 -34.85 -12.91
C ALA A 38 -9.05 -33.55 -12.32
N MET A 39 -10.16 -33.05 -12.90
CA MET A 39 -10.87 -31.88 -12.38
C MET A 39 -11.50 -32.15 -11.00
N SER A 40 -11.96 -33.38 -10.74
CA SER A 40 -12.51 -33.79 -9.45
C SER A 40 -11.41 -33.87 -8.38
N GLU A 41 -10.27 -34.47 -8.71
CA GLU A 41 -9.09 -34.49 -7.83
C GLU A 41 -8.61 -33.07 -7.49
N MET A 42 -8.54 -32.20 -8.50
CA MET A 42 -8.15 -30.80 -8.32
C MET A 42 -9.14 -30.04 -7.43
N ARG A 43 -10.45 -30.29 -7.57
CA ARG A 43 -11.47 -29.71 -6.70
C ARG A 43 -11.34 -30.18 -5.25
N LEU A 44 -11.11 -31.47 -5.03
CA LEU A 44 -10.87 -32.02 -3.69
C LEU A 44 -9.59 -31.48 -3.05
N LEU A 45 -8.54 -31.24 -3.84
CA LEU A 45 -7.34 -30.56 -3.35
C LEU A 45 -7.64 -29.11 -2.99
N HIS A 46 -8.33 -28.36 -3.85
CA HIS A 46 -8.77 -27.00 -3.56
C HIS A 46 -9.58 -26.93 -2.26
N ASP A 47 -10.59 -27.79 -2.11
CA ASP A 47 -11.46 -27.78 -0.93
C ASP A 47 -10.69 -28.12 0.35
N ARG A 48 -9.68 -29.00 0.27
CA ARG A 48 -8.75 -29.26 1.38
C ARG A 48 -7.91 -28.04 1.71
N LEU A 49 -7.28 -27.41 0.72
CA LEU A 49 -6.46 -26.21 0.95
C LEU A 49 -7.29 -25.07 1.56
N VAL A 50 -8.55 -24.90 1.15
CA VAL A 50 -9.48 -23.94 1.74
C VAL A 50 -9.81 -24.33 3.19
N SER A 51 -10.21 -25.59 3.42
CA SER A 51 -10.57 -26.09 4.76
C SER A 51 -9.41 -25.99 5.76
N ASP A 52 -8.19 -26.24 5.29
CA ASP A 52 -6.97 -26.22 6.12
C ASP A 52 -6.42 -24.79 6.29
N GLY A 53 -7.05 -23.78 5.70
CA GLY A 53 -6.60 -22.38 5.76
C GLY A 53 -5.29 -22.11 5.00
N LEU A 54 -4.93 -22.98 4.05
CA LEU A 54 -3.74 -22.88 3.21
C LEU A 54 -4.01 -22.20 1.87
N TRP A 55 -5.29 -22.06 1.48
CA TRP A 55 -5.73 -21.27 0.34
C TRP A 55 -6.20 -19.89 0.79
N LEU A 56 -5.26 -18.94 0.87
CA LEU A 56 -5.53 -17.58 1.30
C LEU A 56 -5.84 -16.68 0.10
N SER A 57 -6.90 -15.89 0.20
CA SER A 57 -7.23 -14.86 -0.79
C SER A 57 -7.78 -13.61 -0.10
N GLY A 58 -7.71 -12.45 -0.77
CA GLY A 58 -8.17 -11.18 -0.24
C GLY A 58 -7.09 -10.34 0.49
N PRO A 59 -7.51 -9.26 1.17
CA PRO A 59 -6.58 -8.32 1.83
C PRO A 59 -5.88 -8.94 3.04
N SER A 60 -4.62 -8.54 3.27
CA SER A 60 -3.79 -9.07 4.36
C SER A 60 -3.41 -8.02 5.44
N GLY A 61 -3.63 -6.74 5.14
CA GLY A 61 -3.41 -5.60 6.05
C GLY A 61 -4.67 -5.27 6.87
N PHE A 62 -4.50 -4.78 8.10
CA PHE A 62 -5.66 -4.45 8.95
C PHE A 62 -6.51 -3.33 8.34
N LEU A 63 -5.87 -2.26 7.85
CA LEU A 63 -6.56 -1.14 7.21
C LEU A 63 -7.27 -1.54 5.91
N ASP A 64 -6.71 -2.50 5.19
CA ASP A 64 -7.32 -3.07 3.99
C ASP A 64 -8.59 -3.85 4.32
N ILE A 65 -8.53 -4.68 5.36
CA ILE A 65 -9.67 -5.48 5.84
C ILE A 65 -10.84 -4.58 6.26
N ILE A 66 -10.56 -3.45 6.92
CA ILE A 66 -11.61 -2.51 7.36
C ILE A 66 -11.94 -1.42 6.34
N GLY A 67 -11.34 -1.44 5.14
CA GLY A 67 -11.63 -0.50 4.06
C GLY A 67 -11.11 0.93 4.26
N LEU A 68 -10.15 1.15 5.16
CA LEU A 68 -9.61 2.47 5.49
C LEU A 68 -8.23 2.77 4.88
N ALA A 69 -7.68 1.83 4.09
CA ALA A 69 -6.33 1.93 3.53
C ALA A 69 -6.13 3.01 2.45
N ARG A 70 -7.18 3.71 2.02
CA ARG A 70 -7.09 4.87 1.10
C ARG A 70 -7.57 6.19 1.73
N HIS A 71 -7.94 6.18 3.00
CA HIS A 71 -8.47 7.35 3.66
C HIS A 71 -7.34 8.25 4.20
N GLU A 72 -7.25 9.48 3.71
CA GLU A 72 -6.23 10.47 4.11
C GLU A 72 -6.12 10.62 5.63
N ASN A 73 -7.26 10.80 6.30
CA ASN A 73 -7.34 10.92 7.76
C ASN A 73 -6.77 9.71 8.51
N THR A 74 -6.93 8.49 7.98
CA THR A 74 -6.38 7.28 8.58
C THR A 74 -4.85 7.34 8.59
N HIS A 75 -4.27 7.76 7.47
CA HIS A 75 -2.82 7.89 7.33
C HIS A 75 -2.26 9.03 8.18
N SER A 76 -2.95 10.17 8.27
CA SER A 76 -2.57 11.28 9.15
C SER A 76 -2.59 10.85 10.62
N ARG A 77 -3.59 10.08 11.06
CA ARG A 77 -3.60 9.53 12.43
C ARG A 77 -2.52 8.49 12.68
N MET A 78 -2.18 7.66 11.69
CA MET A 78 -1.04 6.75 11.84
C MET A 78 0.28 7.50 11.96
N LEU A 79 0.47 8.56 11.18
CA LEU A 79 1.63 9.44 11.31
C LEU A 79 1.65 10.16 12.66
N GLU A 80 0.51 10.65 13.17
CA GLU A 80 0.43 11.24 14.51
C GLU A 80 0.99 10.28 15.58
N TRP A 81 0.61 9.00 15.50
CA TRP A 81 1.10 7.97 16.40
C TRP A 81 2.60 7.68 16.20
N LEU A 82 3.06 7.53 14.95
CA LEU A 82 4.45 7.22 14.60
C LEU A 82 5.44 8.36 14.90
N LEU A 83 4.97 9.61 14.84
CA LEU A 83 5.79 10.81 15.04
C LEU A 83 5.91 11.19 16.52
N ARG A 84 5.14 10.57 17.41
CA ARG A 84 5.18 10.84 18.85
C ARG A 84 6.21 9.92 19.51
N PRO A 85 7.43 10.38 19.89
CA PRO A 85 8.52 9.48 20.29
C PRO A 85 8.22 8.57 21.49
N THR A 86 7.25 8.96 22.32
CA THR A 86 6.81 8.25 23.53
C THR A 86 5.64 7.29 23.27
N ALA A 87 5.08 7.25 22.06
CA ALA A 87 4.00 6.35 21.73
C ALA A 87 4.51 4.90 21.63
N ARG A 88 3.56 3.95 21.74
CA ARG A 88 3.83 2.51 21.82
C ARG A 88 4.19 1.88 20.46
N HIS A 89 5.05 2.52 19.67
CA HIS A 89 5.60 1.97 18.41
C HIS A 89 7.08 1.58 18.53
N GLY A 90 7.80 2.06 19.55
CA GLY A 90 9.20 1.67 19.81
C GLY A 90 10.26 2.32 18.90
N LEU A 91 9.87 3.27 18.05
CA LEU A 91 10.77 3.94 17.09
C LEU A 91 11.51 5.16 17.68
N GLY A 92 11.14 5.60 18.88
CA GLY A 92 11.63 6.87 19.44
C GLY A 92 11.40 8.04 18.47
N SER A 93 12.36 8.96 18.37
CA SER A 93 12.32 10.09 17.43
C SER A 93 12.80 9.73 16.01
N GLY A 94 12.95 8.42 15.70
CA GLY A 94 13.60 7.96 14.47
C GLY A 94 12.93 8.44 13.20
N LEU A 95 11.58 8.41 13.14
CA LEU A 95 10.86 8.89 11.96
C LEU A 95 10.92 10.42 11.81
N VAL A 96 10.73 11.16 12.91
CA VAL A 96 10.79 12.64 12.91
C VAL A 96 12.15 13.13 12.40
N ARG A 97 13.24 12.53 12.89
CA ARG A 97 14.61 12.83 12.48
C ARG A 97 14.82 12.69 10.97
N ARG A 98 14.21 11.66 10.35
CA ARG A 98 14.30 11.43 8.91
C ARG A 98 13.45 12.39 8.10
N LEU A 99 12.28 12.79 8.60
CA LEU A 99 11.49 13.85 7.97
C LEU A 99 12.22 15.19 8.01
N MET A 100 12.90 15.50 9.13
CA MET A 100 13.75 16.69 9.21
C MET A 100 14.93 16.62 8.23
N GLU A 101 15.63 15.49 8.17
CA GLU A 101 16.71 15.25 7.20
C GLU A 101 16.22 15.44 5.75
N HIS A 102 15.02 14.97 5.42
CA HIS A 102 14.41 15.16 4.11
C HIS A 102 14.21 16.64 3.76
N CYS A 103 13.78 17.46 4.73
CA CYS A 103 13.57 18.89 4.52
C CYS A 103 14.88 19.69 4.51
N THR A 104 15.86 19.34 5.34
CA THR A 104 17.07 20.16 5.56
C THR A 104 18.30 19.64 4.81
N GLY A 105 18.26 18.40 4.33
CA GLY A 105 19.42 17.67 3.82
C GLY A 105 20.46 17.31 4.90
N GLN A 106 20.14 17.53 6.17
CA GLN A 106 21.06 17.33 7.29
C GLN A 106 20.47 16.35 8.30
N LEU A 107 21.20 15.24 8.50
CA LEU A 107 20.82 14.23 9.47
C LEU A 107 21.25 14.66 10.87
N GLU A 108 20.28 14.91 11.74
CA GLU A 108 20.53 15.05 13.17
C GLU A 108 21.07 13.72 13.73
N LEU A 109 22.21 13.77 14.41
CA LEU A 109 22.81 12.60 15.05
C LEU A 109 22.25 12.36 16.46
N GLU A 110 21.75 13.41 17.10
CA GLU A 110 21.14 13.35 18.43
C GLU A 110 19.62 13.13 18.34
N PRO A 111 18.99 12.55 19.39
CA PRO A 111 17.54 12.43 19.45
C PRO A 111 16.85 13.80 19.37
N VAL A 112 15.94 13.93 18.40
CA VAL A 112 15.13 15.13 18.22
C VAL A 112 14.11 15.27 19.36
N ALA A 113 14.12 16.42 20.03
CA ALA A 113 13.22 16.70 21.16
C ALA A 113 11.84 17.17 20.67
N VAL A 114 10.91 16.22 20.51
CA VAL A 114 9.50 16.50 20.22
C VAL A 114 8.75 16.86 21.49
N ARG A 115 8.03 17.99 21.48
CA ARG A 115 7.19 18.46 22.59
C ARG A 115 5.75 18.00 22.42
N GLU A 116 5.22 18.15 21.21
CA GLU A 116 3.83 17.85 20.89
C GLU A 116 3.68 17.38 19.44
N VAL A 117 2.75 16.46 19.22
CA VAL A 117 2.27 16.05 17.89
C VAL A 117 0.76 16.17 17.93
N ALA A 118 0.19 16.95 17.01
CA ALA A 118 -1.25 17.10 16.89
C ALA A 118 -1.71 16.79 15.47
N TYR A 119 -2.81 16.03 15.40
CA TYR A 119 -3.60 15.83 14.21
C TYR A 119 -4.68 16.91 14.12
N SER A 120 -5.02 17.36 12.91
CA SER A 120 -6.13 18.29 12.65
C SER A 120 -5.99 19.64 13.39
N VAL A 121 -4.99 20.44 12.99
CA VAL A 121 -4.69 21.73 13.63
C VAL A 121 -5.31 22.87 12.83
N TRP A 122 -6.33 23.51 13.42
CA TRP A 122 -7.03 24.64 12.81
C TRP A 122 -6.43 25.98 13.20
N ARG A 123 -6.06 26.81 12.21
CA ARG A 123 -5.61 28.20 12.39
C ARG A 123 -6.17 29.08 11.28
N ASN A 124 -6.73 30.24 11.64
CA ASN A 124 -7.22 31.25 10.70
C ASN A 124 -8.08 30.69 9.54
N GLY A 125 -8.94 29.71 9.81
CA GLY A 125 -9.82 29.11 8.80
C GLY A 125 -9.20 28.03 7.91
N ARG A 126 -7.94 27.66 8.15
CA ARG A 126 -7.27 26.55 7.46
C ARG A 126 -6.87 25.46 8.46
N GLU A 127 -7.03 24.22 8.04
CA GLU A 127 -6.59 23.04 8.77
C GLU A 127 -5.27 22.51 8.20
N ALA A 128 -4.30 22.26 9.07
CA ALA A 128 -3.14 21.43 8.77
C ALA A 128 -3.43 19.99 9.24
N ASP A 129 -3.20 19.00 8.38
CA ASP A 129 -3.44 17.60 8.74
C ASP A 129 -2.64 17.16 9.97
N LEU A 130 -1.38 17.56 10.05
CA LEU A 130 -0.47 17.25 11.14
C LEU A 130 0.50 18.40 11.44
N VAL A 131 0.74 18.64 12.73
CA VAL A 131 1.79 19.53 13.18
C VAL A 131 2.61 18.86 14.29
N VAL A 132 3.93 18.91 14.17
CA VAL A 132 4.88 18.45 15.20
C VAL A 132 5.64 19.65 15.73
N TRP A 133 5.47 19.97 17.01
CA TRP A 133 6.25 21.01 17.67
C TRP A 133 7.44 20.39 18.38
N GLY A 134 8.63 20.77 17.93
CA GLY A 134 9.91 20.44 18.53
C GLY A 134 10.38 21.49 19.53
N ARG A 135 11.61 21.31 20.02
CA ARG A 135 12.30 22.35 20.81
C ARG A 135 12.72 23.54 19.93
N ASP A 136 13.17 23.24 18.72
CA ASP A 136 13.91 24.12 17.81
C ASP A 136 13.41 24.03 16.36
N PHE A 137 12.27 23.36 16.13
CA PHE A 137 11.62 23.25 14.83
C PHE A 137 10.10 23.09 15.00
N THR A 138 9.36 23.34 13.93
CA THR A 138 7.95 22.96 13.78
C THR A 138 7.79 22.30 12.42
N LEU A 139 7.30 21.06 12.39
CA LEU A 139 6.99 20.34 11.16
C LEU A 139 5.50 20.47 10.86
N ILE A 140 5.14 20.91 9.66
CA ILE A 140 3.77 21.03 9.18
C ILE A 140 3.63 20.05 8.02
N ILE A 141 2.73 19.09 8.13
CA ILE A 141 2.51 18.06 7.10
C ILE A 141 1.08 18.20 6.61
N GLU A 142 0.95 18.39 5.30
CA GLU A 142 -0.30 18.26 4.57
C GLU A 142 -0.27 16.93 3.80
N ASN A 143 -1.25 16.07 4.02
CA ASN A 143 -1.33 14.74 3.44
C ASN A 143 -2.46 14.67 2.41
N LYS A 144 -2.13 14.16 1.23
CA LYS A 144 -3.09 13.83 0.18
C LYS A 144 -2.89 12.40 -0.26
N VAL A 145 -3.98 11.69 -0.48
CA VAL A 145 -3.99 10.32 -0.99
C VAL A 145 -4.81 10.28 -2.27
N ASP A 146 -6.08 10.67 -2.17
CA ASP A 146 -7.04 10.62 -3.28
C ASP A 146 -7.69 11.98 -3.55
N ALA A 147 -7.72 12.88 -2.57
CA ALA A 147 -8.35 14.18 -2.70
C ALA A 147 -7.44 15.18 -3.43
N GLN A 148 -8.09 16.10 -4.13
CA GLN A 148 -7.44 17.28 -4.67
C GLN A 148 -7.19 18.31 -3.56
N GLU A 149 -6.21 19.19 -3.78
CA GLU A 149 -6.00 20.35 -2.89
C GLU A 149 -7.20 21.28 -2.95
N GLN A 150 -7.51 21.89 -1.81
CA GLN A 150 -8.49 22.98 -1.76
C GLN A 150 -7.85 24.28 -2.24
N ASP A 151 -8.64 25.22 -2.75
CA ASP A 151 -8.14 26.51 -3.23
C ASP A 151 -7.24 27.22 -2.20
N ALA A 152 -6.10 27.74 -2.66
CA ALA A 152 -5.07 28.44 -1.87
C ALA A 152 -4.55 27.70 -0.63
N GLN A 153 -4.76 26.37 -0.54
CA GLN A 153 -4.50 25.60 0.67
C GLN A 153 -3.06 25.73 1.17
N CYS A 154 -2.07 25.51 0.31
CA CYS A 154 -0.68 25.56 0.74
C CYS A 154 -0.19 26.99 1.01
N ASP A 155 -0.65 27.98 0.25
CA ASP A 155 -0.38 29.39 0.55
C ASP A 155 -0.93 29.80 1.93
N ASP A 156 -2.17 29.41 2.27
CA ASP A 156 -2.76 29.69 3.59
C ASP A 156 -2.01 29.00 4.73
N LEU A 157 -1.61 27.73 4.53
CA LEU A 157 -0.82 26.99 5.50
C LEU A 157 0.53 27.67 5.73
N TYR A 158 1.21 28.09 4.66
CA TYR A 158 2.46 28.83 4.79
C TYR A 158 2.26 30.11 5.61
N GLU A 159 1.28 30.93 5.27
CA GLU A 159 0.99 32.17 5.99
C GLU A 159 0.69 31.96 7.48
N ASN A 160 -0.03 30.88 7.81
CA ASN A 160 -0.44 30.56 9.18
C ASN A 160 0.68 30.01 10.07
N PHE A 161 1.74 29.45 9.48
CA PHE A 161 2.80 28.76 10.22
C PHE A 161 4.20 29.30 9.95
N LYS A 162 4.42 30.23 9.01
CA LYS A 162 5.76 30.78 8.68
C LYS A 162 6.50 31.46 9.82
N HIS A 163 5.80 31.82 10.90
CA HIS A 163 6.38 32.45 12.09
C HIS A 163 6.63 31.47 13.25
N GLU A 164 6.37 30.18 13.05
CA GLU A 164 6.80 29.13 13.96
C GLU A 164 8.33 29.03 14.01
N ILE A 165 8.86 28.32 15.00
CA ILE A 165 10.30 28.11 15.14
C ILE A 165 10.78 27.19 14.02
N ALA A 166 11.68 27.67 13.15
CA ALA A 166 12.24 26.92 12.01
C ALA A 166 11.21 26.01 11.31
N PRO A 167 10.17 26.59 10.67
CA PRO A 167 9.06 25.83 10.14
C PRO A 167 9.50 25.02 8.92
N LEU A 168 9.17 23.74 8.92
CA LEU A 168 9.42 22.80 7.84
C LEU A 168 8.07 22.35 7.29
N PHE A 169 7.81 22.59 6.01
CA PHE A 169 6.55 22.24 5.36
C PHE A 169 6.74 21.01 4.48
N ILE A 170 5.92 19.99 4.71
CA ILE A 170 5.89 18.77 3.91
C ILE A 170 4.54 18.67 3.21
N PHE A 171 4.59 18.44 1.90
CA PHE A 171 3.43 18.04 1.12
C PHE A 171 3.56 16.55 0.76
N LEU A 172 2.80 15.71 1.45
CA LEU A 172 2.86 14.25 1.34
C LEU A 172 1.78 13.75 0.37
N THR A 173 2.18 13.13 -0.73
CA THR A 173 1.26 12.50 -1.70
C THR A 173 1.68 11.05 -2.00
N PRO A 174 0.88 10.25 -2.73
CA PRO A 174 1.31 8.91 -3.16
C PRO A 174 2.61 8.93 -3.98
N ASP A 175 2.79 9.94 -4.81
CA ASP A 175 3.84 10.04 -5.84
C ASP A 175 4.92 11.10 -5.55
N GLY A 176 4.79 11.88 -4.47
CA GLY A 176 5.72 12.96 -4.14
C GLY A 176 5.62 14.17 -5.08
N ARG A 177 4.44 14.42 -5.68
CA ARG A 177 4.22 15.61 -6.48
C ARG A 177 4.33 16.88 -5.64
N GLN A 178 4.70 17.98 -6.29
CA GLN A 178 4.66 19.31 -5.68
C GLN A 178 3.21 19.77 -5.47
N PRO A 179 2.93 20.59 -4.43
CA PRO A 179 1.64 21.24 -4.27
C PRO A 179 1.42 22.23 -5.42
N PHE A 180 0.19 22.29 -5.95
CA PHE A 180 -0.16 23.29 -6.97
C PHE A 180 -0.82 24.54 -6.36
N THR A 181 -1.21 24.50 -5.08
CA THR A 181 -1.79 25.63 -4.35
C THR A 181 -0.78 26.44 -3.53
N ALA A 182 0.52 26.12 -3.65
CA ALA A 182 1.62 26.95 -3.17
C ALA A 182 2.04 27.90 -4.31
N THR A 183 1.27 28.97 -4.52
CA THR A 183 1.42 29.85 -5.69
C THR A 183 2.33 31.05 -5.42
N THR A 184 2.49 31.43 -4.16
CA THR A 184 3.45 32.48 -3.78
C THR A 184 4.89 31.94 -3.88
N PRO A 185 5.87 32.76 -4.31
CA PRO A 185 7.27 32.31 -4.39
C PRO A 185 7.82 31.80 -3.06
N GLU A 186 7.37 32.39 -1.95
CA GLU A 186 7.75 32.02 -0.60
C GLU A 186 7.19 30.65 -0.20
N ALA A 187 5.88 30.42 -0.36
CA ALA A 187 5.27 29.13 -0.06
C ALA A 187 5.84 28.04 -0.96
N TYR A 188 5.98 28.30 -2.26
CA TYR A 188 6.56 27.35 -3.23
C TYR A 188 7.96 26.89 -2.82
N ARG A 189 8.80 27.78 -2.28
CA ARG A 189 10.14 27.42 -1.79
C ARG A 189 10.13 26.73 -0.43
N ALA A 190 9.10 26.95 0.37
CA ALA A 190 9.01 26.40 1.73
C ALA A 190 8.57 24.94 1.76
N PHE A 191 7.66 24.54 0.84
CA PHE A 191 7.16 23.17 0.78
C PHE A 191 8.16 22.20 0.18
N THR A 192 8.43 21.12 0.90
CA THR A 192 9.17 19.96 0.42
C THR A 192 8.18 18.85 0.09
N ALA A 193 8.20 18.36 -1.15
CA ALA A 193 7.37 17.22 -1.55
C ALA A 193 7.92 15.92 -0.96
N LEU A 194 7.03 15.02 -0.57
CA LEU A 194 7.35 13.70 -0.03
C LEU A 194 6.36 12.67 -0.56
N SER A 195 6.85 11.48 -0.88
CA SER A 195 6.02 10.36 -1.33
C SER A 195 5.79 9.32 -0.23
N TRP A 196 4.68 8.60 -0.29
CA TRP A 196 4.45 7.44 0.60
C TRP A 196 5.51 6.33 0.47
N PRO A 197 6.06 6.02 -0.71
CA PRO A 197 7.26 5.18 -0.86
C PRO A 197 8.46 5.65 -0.04
N GLU A 198 8.76 6.96 -0.03
CA GLU A 198 9.86 7.51 0.77
C GLU A 198 9.56 7.41 2.27
N VAL A 199 8.34 7.72 2.71
CA VAL A 199 7.90 7.52 4.10
C VAL A 199 8.08 6.06 4.52
N ARG A 200 7.74 5.10 3.65
CA ARG A 200 7.93 3.66 3.91
C ARG A 200 9.41 3.34 4.13
N VAL A 201 10.30 3.82 3.28
CA VAL A 201 11.76 3.61 3.43
C VAL A 201 12.27 4.23 4.73
N MET A 202 11.83 5.45 5.06
CA MET A 202 12.19 6.12 6.32
C MET A 202 11.71 5.33 7.53
N LEU A 203 10.49 4.80 7.48
CA LEU A 203 9.89 3.99 8.54
C LEU A 203 10.58 2.64 8.70
N GLU A 204 10.94 1.96 7.60
CA GLU A 204 11.74 0.73 7.61
C GLU A 204 13.11 0.96 8.26
N ALA A 205 13.77 2.05 7.90
CA ALA A 205 15.06 2.40 8.45
C ALA A 205 14.97 2.76 9.95
N ALA A 206 13.95 3.51 10.37
CA ALA A 206 13.68 3.78 11.78
C ALA A 206 13.37 2.51 12.59
N LEU A 207 12.64 1.55 11.99
CA LEU A 207 12.35 0.26 12.62
C LEU A 207 13.62 -0.59 12.78
N ASN A 208 14.49 -0.63 11.77
CA ASN A 208 15.73 -1.39 11.82
C ASN A 208 16.76 -0.83 12.83
N GLU A 209 16.78 0.48 13.04
CA GLU A 209 17.64 1.13 14.04
C GLU A 209 17.09 1.02 15.46
N SER A 210 15.78 0.76 15.61
CA SER A 210 15.16 0.64 16.92
C SER A 210 15.72 -0.58 17.67
N ARG A 211 16.16 -0.37 18.93
CA ARG A 211 16.61 -1.49 19.77
C ARG A 211 15.39 -2.37 20.10
N PRO A 212 15.48 -3.70 19.99
CA PRO A 212 14.39 -4.58 20.41
C PRO A 212 14.23 -4.46 21.92
N ALA A 213 13.24 -3.67 22.36
CA ALA A 213 12.81 -3.71 23.74
C ALA A 213 12.09 -5.04 23.95
N THR A 214 12.62 -5.87 24.84
CA THR A 214 12.18 -7.25 25.14
C THR A 214 10.70 -7.35 25.54
N THR A 215 10.04 -6.21 25.80
CA THR A 215 8.63 -6.06 26.21
C THR A 215 7.73 -5.37 25.16
N LEU A 216 8.20 -5.12 23.94
CA LEU A 216 7.50 -4.36 22.88
C LEU A 216 7.28 -5.17 21.59
N ALA A 217 7.30 -6.51 21.66
CA ALA A 217 7.09 -7.38 20.49
C ALA A 217 5.85 -6.97 19.66
N ASP A 218 4.74 -6.65 20.33
CA ASP A 218 3.46 -6.28 19.72
C ASP A 218 3.49 -4.91 18.99
N ALA A 219 4.33 -3.97 19.43
CA ALA A 219 4.41 -2.64 18.82
C ALA A 219 5.05 -2.68 17.43
N GLY A 220 6.07 -3.52 17.26
CA GLY A 220 6.70 -3.75 15.97
C GLY A 220 5.75 -4.39 14.97
N ASP A 221 4.77 -5.17 15.43
CA ASP A 221 3.80 -5.83 14.55
C ASP A 221 2.81 -4.84 13.93
N VAL A 222 2.37 -3.82 14.68
CA VAL A 222 1.54 -2.74 14.12
C VAL A 222 2.31 -1.95 13.05
N VAL A 223 3.57 -1.60 13.33
CA VAL A 223 4.43 -0.91 12.35
C VAL A 223 4.64 -1.77 11.11
N ARG A 224 4.94 -3.07 11.27
CA ARG A 224 5.09 -4.02 10.16
C ARG A 224 3.80 -4.21 9.35
N ASN A 225 2.65 -4.24 10.01
CA ASN A 225 1.36 -4.29 9.33
C ASN A 225 1.13 -3.03 8.49
N TYR A 226 1.40 -1.85 9.06
CA TYR A 226 1.27 -0.60 8.34
C TYR A 226 2.24 -0.48 7.16
N LEU A 227 3.50 -0.91 7.32
CA LEU A 227 4.47 -1.00 6.22
C LEU A 227 3.96 -1.84 5.05
N ARG A 228 3.25 -2.94 5.34
CA ARG A 228 2.59 -3.75 4.30
C ARG A 228 1.49 -2.97 3.60
N THR A 229 0.61 -2.29 4.34
CA THR A 229 -0.41 -1.41 3.73
C THR A 229 0.23 -0.35 2.84
N LEU A 230 1.31 0.32 3.28
CA LEU A 230 2.01 1.30 2.45
C LEU A 230 2.55 0.68 1.16
N LYS A 231 3.14 -0.52 1.25
CA LYS A 231 3.65 -1.25 0.08
C LYS A 231 2.53 -1.65 -0.89
N GLU A 232 1.40 -2.14 -0.38
CA GLU A 232 0.28 -2.59 -1.21
C GLU A 232 -0.49 -1.42 -1.85
N LYS A 233 -0.49 -0.23 -1.24
CA LYS A 233 -1.27 0.93 -1.73
C LYS A 233 -0.47 1.96 -2.50
N PHE A 234 0.81 2.09 -2.19
CA PHE A 234 1.65 3.16 -2.72
C PHE A 234 2.99 2.67 -3.27
N GLY A 235 3.30 1.37 -3.13
CA GLY A 235 4.58 0.77 -3.54
C GLY A 235 4.67 0.34 -5.00
#